data_AF-X0V9F6-F1
#
_entry.id   AF-X0V9F6-F1
#
_cell.length_a   1.000
_cell.length_b   1.000
_cell.length_c   1.000
_cell.angle_alpha   90.00
_cell.angle_beta   90.00
_cell.angle_gamma   90.00
#
_symmetry.space_group_name_H-M   'P 1'
#
loop_
_entity.id
_entity.type
_entity.pdbx_description
1 polymer ?
#
loop_
_entity_poly.entity_id
_entity_poly.type
_entity_poly.pdbx_seq_one_letter_code
_entity_poly.pdbx_strand_id
1 'polypeptide(L)'
;STATINLQEQLMTKDIPAVQRLLEACPSDDRPLAATQLKGRRNYLCLRRHLAGRQAPSLSDEEAHFLLRLLLWLPQTESGDRADLRLNAAEEMLWYRFSAQNENCLGSSCPFVQDGSCFLVRARQRAEAAHLVVVNHALLLSDVAVGGRVIPPYDNLIVDEAQHLEEEVTRQLGFEAREADLLAYLDRLQRREGRERGSGLAAGVRQSVRGLAMPLGPGSHLTGLAAAMGEEVEKAHPRVRQFSEATRVFLQQHAEESGNYQQRLLLTRSMRV
;
A
#
# COMPACT_ATOMS: atom_id res chain seq x y z
N SER A 1 -2.05 -7.03 -19.38
CA SER A 1 -2.32 -6.00 -18.37
C SER A 1 -3.75 -5.53 -18.54
N THR A 2 -4.56 -5.52 -17.49
CA THR A 2 -6.00 -5.12 -17.52
C THR A 2 -6.28 -3.89 -16.65
N ALA A 3 -7.45 -3.26 -16.81
CA ALA A 3 -7.81 -2.09 -16.01
C ALA A 3 -7.97 -2.40 -14.50
N THR A 4 -8.59 -3.52 -14.13
CA THR A 4 -8.93 -3.83 -12.73
C THR A 4 -8.56 -5.26 -12.32
N ILE A 5 -8.46 -5.51 -11.00
CA ILE A 5 -8.22 -6.85 -10.45
C ILE A 5 -9.38 -7.80 -10.80
N ASN A 6 -10.62 -7.32 -10.81
CA ASN A 6 -11.79 -8.12 -11.16
C ASN A 6 -11.72 -8.64 -12.60
N LEU A 7 -11.24 -7.81 -13.55
CA LEU A 7 -11.03 -8.25 -14.94
C LEU A 7 -9.93 -9.31 -15.03
N GLN A 8 -8.87 -9.20 -14.23
CA GLN A 8 -7.86 -10.25 -14.17
C GLN A 8 -8.45 -11.57 -13.67
N GLU A 9 -9.29 -11.54 -12.64
CA GLU A 9 -9.94 -12.75 -12.10
C GLU A 9 -10.89 -13.37 -13.11
N GLN A 10 -11.60 -12.55 -13.90
CA GLN A 10 -12.42 -13.05 -15.01
C GLN A 10 -11.57 -13.79 -16.05
N LEU A 11 -10.44 -13.21 -16.49
CA LEU A 11 -9.54 -13.87 -17.42
C LEU A 11 -9.03 -15.20 -16.88
N MET A 12 -8.61 -15.23 -15.61
CA MET A 12 -8.06 -16.44 -14.98
C MET A 12 -9.08 -17.54 -14.77
N THR A 13 -10.35 -17.20 -14.52
CA THR A 13 -11.39 -18.19 -14.18
C THR A 13 -12.21 -18.65 -15.39
N LYS A 14 -12.25 -17.86 -16.47
CA LYS A 14 -13.08 -18.15 -17.66
C LYS A 14 -12.27 -18.23 -18.94
N ASP A 15 -11.65 -17.13 -19.33
CA ASP A 15 -11.11 -16.96 -20.69
C ASP A 15 -9.84 -17.80 -20.91
N ILE A 16 -8.90 -17.76 -19.97
CA ILE A 16 -7.66 -18.54 -20.03
C ILE A 16 -7.95 -20.05 -19.98
N PRO A 17 -8.80 -20.57 -19.06
CA PRO A 17 -9.20 -21.99 -19.10
C PRO A 17 -9.92 -22.41 -20.39
N ALA A 18 -10.60 -21.50 -21.08
CA ALA A 18 -11.18 -21.79 -22.39
C ALA A 18 -10.08 -21.93 -23.45
N VAL A 19 -9.09 -21.04 -23.46
CA VAL A 19 -7.93 -21.11 -24.37
C VAL A 19 -7.08 -22.36 -24.11
N GLN A 20 -6.81 -22.71 -22.84
CA GLN A 20 -6.07 -23.92 -22.47
C GLN A 20 -6.72 -25.18 -23.06
N ARG A 21 -8.04 -25.32 -22.94
CA ARG A 21 -8.79 -26.45 -23.53
C ARG A 21 -8.71 -26.51 -25.04
N LEU A 22 -8.66 -25.36 -25.72
CA LEU A 22 -8.50 -25.32 -27.18
C LEU A 22 -7.08 -25.72 -27.60
N LEU A 23 -6.06 -25.26 -26.86
CA LEU A 23 -4.67 -25.62 -27.12
C LEU A 23 -4.40 -27.11 -26.86
N GLU A 24 -4.99 -27.69 -25.81
CA GLU A 24 -4.92 -29.14 -25.53
C GLU A 24 -5.54 -29.99 -26.66
N ALA A 25 -6.52 -29.45 -27.40
CA ALA A 25 -7.11 -30.11 -28.55
C ALA A 25 -6.25 -29.97 -29.84
N CYS A 26 -5.23 -29.11 -29.84
CA CYS A 26 -4.33 -28.90 -30.96
C CYS A 26 -3.05 -29.76 -30.81
N PRO A 27 -2.75 -30.67 -31.76
CA PRO A 27 -1.62 -31.61 -31.65
C PRO A 27 -0.22 -30.99 -31.89
N SER A 28 -0.08 -29.66 -31.84
CA SER A 28 1.13 -28.95 -32.27
C SER A 28 2.10 -28.57 -31.15
N ASP A 29 1.73 -28.70 -29.87
CA ASP A 29 2.64 -28.42 -28.74
C ASP A 29 2.23 -29.21 -27.49
N ASP A 30 3.10 -30.09 -26.98
CA ASP A 30 2.82 -31.01 -25.87
C ASP A 30 2.85 -30.34 -24.48
N ARG A 31 3.05 -29.01 -24.40
CA ARG A 31 3.22 -28.31 -23.12
C ARG A 31 1.96 -27.54 -22.72
N PRO A 32 1.41 -27.78 -21.52
CA PRO A 32 0.26 -27.02 -21.05
C PRO A 32 0.64 -25.55 -20.84
N LEU A 33 -0.23 -24.64 -21.31
CA LEU A 33 -0.07 -23.21 -21.10
C LEU A 33 -0.20 -22.87 -19.61
N ALA A 34 0.92 -22.78 -18.90
CA ALA A 34 0.95 -22.23 -17.54
C ALA A 34 0.65 -20.72 -17.55
N ALA A 35 -0.45 -20.32 -16.90
CA ALA A 35 -0.83 -18.93 -16.71
C ALA A 35 -1.00 -18.61 -15.22
N THR A 36 -0.69 -17.39 -14.82
CA THR A 36 -0.86 -16.97 -13.42
C THR A 36 -1.24 -15.51 -13.29
N GLN A 37 -1.82 -15.17 -12.14
CA GLN A 37 -2.16 -13.81 -11.77
C GLN A 37 -1.12 -13.24 -10.81
N LEU A 38 -0.67 -12.02 -11.07
CA LEU A 38 0.22 -11.29 -10.17
C LEU A 38 -0.41 -9.95 -9.78
N LYS A 39 -0.61 -9.78 -8.47
CA LYS A 39 -1.22 -8.57 -7.87
C LYS A 39 -0.17 -7.73 -7.14
N GLY A 40 -0.50 -6.50 -6.81
CA GLY A 40 0.36 -5.65 -5.97
C GLY A 40 0.50 -6.22 -4.56
N ARG A 41 1.62 -5.94 -3.88
CA ARG A 41 1.94 -6.52 -2.55
C ARG A 41 0.89 -6.34 -1.45
N ARG A 42 0.09 -5.27 -1.52
CA ARG A 42 -1.02 -5.00 -0.58
C ARG A 42 -2.13 -6.04 -0.66
N ASN A 43 -2.16 -6.86 -1.71
CA ASN A 43 -3.14 -7.93 -1.87
C ASN A 43 -2.76 -9.22 -1.15
N TYR A 44 -1.54 -9.37 -0.67
CA TYR A 44 -1.08 -10.60 -0.01
C TYR A 44 -0.95 -10.39 1.50
N LEU A 45 -1.39 -11.38 2.28
CA LEU A 45 -1.16 -11.41 3.72
C LEU A 45 0.34 -11.51 4.04
N CYS A 46 0.81 -10.74 5.04
CA CYS A 46 2.13 -10.91 5.61
C CYS A 46 2.07 -11.74 6.89
N LEU A 47 2.54 -12.98 6.82
CA LEU A 47 2.57 -13.91 7.97
C LEU A 47 3.31 -13.32 9.18
N ARG A 48 4.40 -12.58 8.96
CA ARG A 48 5.14 -11.89 10.04
C ARG A 48 4.28 -10.86 10.76
N ARG A 49 3.57 -10.00 10.02
CA ARG A 49 2.70 -8.97 10.60
C ARG A 49 1.49 -9.60 11.28
N HIS A 50 0.92 -10.66 10.70
CA HIS A 50 -0.13 -11.44 11.33
C HIS A 50 0.33 -12.04 12.67
N LEU A 51 1.50 -12.67 12.75
CA LEU A 51 2.05 -13.18 14.00
C LEU A 51 2.32 -12.08 15.03
N ALA A 52 2.91 -10.96 14.60
CA ALA A 52 3.17 -9.83 15.48
C ALA A 52 1.87 -9.23 16.04
N GLY A 53 0.82 -9.14 15.21
CA GLY A 53 -0.51 -8.69 15.63
C GLY A 53 -1.13 -9.57 16.70
N ARG A 54 -0.97 -10.90 16.58
CA ARG A 54 -1.45 -11.86 17.59
C ARG A 54 -0.75 -11.72 18.94
N GLN A 55 0.45 -11.13 18.97
CA GLN A 55 1.25 -10.92 20.17
C GLN A 55 1.14 -9.48 20.70
N ALA A 56 0.27 -8.66 20.11
CA ALA A 56 0.10 -7.28 20.55
C ALA A 56 -0.43 -7.24 22.00
N PRO A 57 0.13 -6.37 22.87
CA PRO A 57 -0.23 -6.32 24.28
C PRO A 57 -1.65 -5.83 24.53
N SER A 58 -2.22 -5.10 23.58
CA SER A 58 -3.60 -4.62 23.59
C SER A 58 -4.16 -4.64 22.18
N LEU A 59 -5.35 -5.20 22.02
CA LEU A 59 -6.11 -5.21 20.77
C LEU A 59 -7.47 -4.57 21.03
N SER A 60 -7.97 -3.79 20.08
CA SER A 60 -9.39 -3.42 20.07
C SER A 60 -10.26 -4.64 19.75
N ASP A 61 -11.55 -4.58 20.09
CA ASP A 61 -12.49 -5.65 19.75
C ASP A 61 -12.50 -5.91 18.24
N GLU A 62 -12.50 -4.88 17.40
CA GLU A 62 -12.45 -5.01 15.94
C GLU A 62 -11.18 -5.72 15.46
N GLU A 63 -10.02 -5.37 16.01
CA GLU A 63 -8.75 -6.02 15.67
C GLU A 63 -8.74 -7.50 16.09
N ALA A 64 -9.23 -7.80 17.29
CA ALA A 64 -9.30 -9.15 17.80
C ALA A 64 -10.22 -10.03 16.93
N HIS A 65 -11.41 -9.54 16.57
CA HIS A 65 -12.32 -10.24 15.65
C HIS A 65 -11.68 -10.46 14.28
N PHE A 66 -10.99 -9.45 13.73
CA PHE A 66 -10.35 -9.58 12.43
C PHE A 66 -9.20 -10.59 12.45
N LEU A 67 -8.36 -10.58 13.49
CA LEU A 67 -7.30 -11.57 13.67
C LEU A 67 -7.84 -12.99 13.81
N LEU A 68 -8.98 -13.18 14.50
CA LEU A 68 -9.66 -14.48 14.57
C LEU A 68 -10.15 -14.94 13.19
N ARG A 69 -10.73 -14.04 12.37
CA ARG A 69 -11.08 -14.35 10.98
C ARG A 69 -9.87 -14.77 10.17
N LEU A 70 -8.76 -14.03 10.25
CA LEU A 70 -7.52 -14.38 9.55
C LEU A 70 -6.98 -15.74 10.01
N LEU A 71 -7.05 -16.04 11.32
CA LEU A 71 -6.61 -17.32 11.87
C LEU A 71 -7.41 -18.50 11.34
N LEU A 72 -8.73 -18.36 11.18
CA LEU A 72 -9.60 -19.40 10.63
C LEU A 72 -9.46 -19.55 9.11
N TRP A 73 -9.18 -18.46 8.41
CA TRP A 73 -9.01 -18.43 6.96
C TRP A 73 -7.63 -18.96 6.52
N LEU A 74 -6.57 -18.67 7.28
CA LEU A 74 -5.19 -18.96 6.88
C LEU A 74 -4.92 -20.43 6.50
N PRO A 75 -5.48 -21.44 7.19
CA PRO A 75 -5.32 -22.84 6.79
C PRO A 75 -6.03 -23.22 5.49
N GLN A 76 -6.96 -22.39 5.01
CA GLN A 76 -7.80 -22.66 3.84
C GLN A 76 -7.27 -21.99 2.56
N THR A 77 -6.43 -20.97 2.69
CA THR A 77 -5.90 -20.23 1.53
C THR A 77 -4.56 -20.80 1.07
N GLU A 78 -4.41 -20.96 -0.24
CA GLU A 78 -3.14 -21.33 -0.87
C GLU A 78 -2.33 -20.13 -1.37
N SER A 79 -3.03 -19.01 -1.62
CA SER A 79 -2.50 -17.80 -2.24
C SER A 79 -2.19 -16.71 -1.22
N GLY A 80 -2.88 -16.72 -0.07
CA GLY A 80 -2.87 -15.62 0.90
C GLY A 80 -3.42 -14.32 0.34
N ASP A 81 -4.25 -14.40 -0.71
CA ASP A 81 -4.82 -13.24 -1.40
C ASP A 81 -6.04 -12.70 -0.65
N ARG A 82 -6.09 -11.37 -0.48
CA ARG A 82 -7.22 -10.67 0.12
C ARG A 82 -8.54 -10.94 -0.60
N ALA A 83 -8.52 -11.25 -1.90
CA ALA A 83 -9.73 -11.52 -2.67
C ALA A 83 -10.50 -12.75 -2.18
N ASP A 84 -9.80 -13.69 -1.51
CA ASP A 84 -10.42 -14.83 -0.85
C ASP A 84 -11.27 -14.39 0.38
N LEU A 85 -11.03 -13.19 0.88
CA LEU A 85 -11.74 -12.59 2.00
C LEU A 85 -12.74 -11.54 1.51
N ARG A 86 -14.02 -11.73 1.84
CA ARG A 86 -15.02 -10.66 1.73
C ARG A 86 -14.83 -9.68 2.88
N LEU A 87 -14.00 -8.67 2.66
CA LEU A 87 -13.70 -7.61 3.64
C LEU A 87 -14.78 -6.52 3.61
N ASN A 88 -15.19 -6.04 4.78
CA ASN A 88 -15.96 -4.80 4.91
C ASN A 88 -15.04 -3.56 4.98
N ALA A 89 -15.62 -2.35 5.00
CA ALA A 89 -14.84 -1.11 4.99
C ALA A 89 -13.90 -0.93 6.20
N ALA A 90 -14.28 -1.41 7.39
CA ALA A 90 -13.41 -1.35 8.57
C ALA A 90 -12.26 -2.37 8.46
N GLU A 91 -12.57 -3.57 7.98
CA GLU A 91 -11.59 -4.64 7.77
C GLU A 91 -10.60 -4.31 6.66
N GLU A 92 -10.98 -3.54 5.65
CA GLU A 92 -10.08 -3.00 4.63
C GLU A 92 -8.95 -2.18 5.26
N MET A 93 -9.27 -1.35 6.26
CA MET A 93 -8.29 -0.55 7.00
C MET A 93 -7.39 -1.44 7.88
N LEU A 94 -7.95 -2.49 8.47
CA LEU A 94 -7.17 -3.46 9.24
C LEU A 94 -6.26 -4.30 8.34
N TRP A 95 -6.74 -4.72 7.18
CA TRP A 95 -5.97 -5.51 6.20
C TRP A 95 -4.69 -4.79 5.80
N TYR A 96 -4.74 -3.46 5.61
CA TYR A 96 -3.54 -2.65 5.35
C TYR A 96 -2.41 -2.99 6.34
N ARG A 97 -2.72 -3.06 7.63
CA ARG A 97 -1.74 -3.35 8.70
C ARG A 97 -1.15 -4.76 8.63
N PHE A 98 -1.91 -5.74 8.13
CA PHE A 98 -1.49 -7.14 8.07
C PHE A 98 -0.97 -7.57 6.69
N SER A 99 -1.17 -6.76 5.66
CA SER A 99 -0.70 -7.02 4.30
C SER A 99 0.83 -6.96 4.17
N ALA A 100 1.36 -7.48 3.05
CA ALA A 100 2.78 -7.45 2.70
C ALA A 100 3.27 -6.08 2.21
N GLN A 101 2.63 -4.99 2.63
CA GLN A 101 3.07 -3.64 2.32
C GLN A 101 4.51 -3.36 2.82
N ASN A 102 5.17 -2.42 2.14
CA ASN A 102 6.62 -2.28 2.18
C ASN A 102 7.20 -1.78 3.51
N GLU A 103 6.40 -1.08 4.31
CA GLU A 103 6.84 -0.54 5.60
C GLU A 103 7.39 -1.71 6.44
N ASN A 104 8.70 -1.73 6.71
CA ASN A 104 9.38 -2.78 7.49
C ASN A 104 9.43 -4.18 6.85
N CYS A 105 9.35 -4.25 5.52
CA CYS A 105 9.78 -5.36 4.66
C CYS A 105 11.15 -5.97 5.04
N LEU A 106 11.26 -7.21 5.55
CA LEU A 106 12.59 -7.84 5.77
C LEU A 106 13.19 -8.47 4.51
N GLY A 107 12.43 -8.57 3.41
CA GLY A 107 12.91 -9.17 2.17
C GLY A 107 13.43 -10.61 2.38
N SER A 108 14.62 -10.88 1.85
CA SER A 108 15.30 -12.18 1.93
C SER A 108 15.65 -12.63 3.35
N SER A 109 15.78 -11.70 4.30
CA SER A 109 16.05 -12.00 5.71
C SER A 109 14.78 -12.38 6.49
N CYS A 110 13.61 -12.37 5.85
CA CYS A 110 12.36 -12.76 6.50
C CYS A 110 12.31 -14.29 6.68
N PRO A 111 12.02 -14.82 7.89
CA PRO A 111 11.91 -16.26 8.11
C PRO A 111 10.91 -16.95 7.17
N PHE A 112 9.78 -16.29 6.90
CA PHE A 112 8.74 -16.80 5.98
C PHE A 112 9.18 -16.82 4.51
N VAL A 113 10.20 -16.04 4.15
CA VAL A 113 10.78 -16.12 2.80
C VAL A 113 11.77 -17.29 2.74
N GLN A 114 12.54 -17.49 3.80
CA GLN A 114 13.52 -18.59 3.92
C GLN A 114 12.86 -19.97 3.98
N ASP A 115 11.72 -20.10 4.67
CA ASP A 115 10.95 -21.35 4.75
C ASP A 115 10.01 -21.57 3.54
N GLY A 116 9.93 -20.60 2.63
CA GLY A 116 9.09 -20.66 1.42
C GLY A 116 7.60 -20.43 1.63
N SER A 117 7.13 -20.06 2.83
CA SER A 117 5.71 -19.84 3.14
C SER A 117 5.19 -18.44 2.75
N CYS A 118 6.07 -17.50 2.41
CA CYS A 118 5.69 -16.13 2.08
C CYS A 118 4.85 -16.05 0.79
N PHE A 119 3.56 -15.75 0.93
CA PHE A 119 2.59 -15.63 -0.15
C PHE A 119 3.03 -14.68 -1.29
N LEU A 120 3.55 -13.50 -0.95
CA LEU A 120 4.04 -12.54 -1.95
C LEU A 120 5.19 -13.12 -2.80
N VAL A 121 6.16 -13.78 -2.16
CA VAL A 121 7.31 -14.36 -2.87
C VAL A 121 6.88 -15.57 -3.69
N ARG A 122 6.02 -16.44 -3.13
CA ARG A 122 5.42 -17.56 -3.87
C ARG A 122 4.67 -17.10 -5.12
N ALA A 123 3.91 -16.00 -5.02
CA ALA A 123 3.20 -15.45 -6.18
C ALA A 123 4.16 -14.96 -7.27
N ARG A 124 5.28 -14.32 -6.89
CA ARG A 124 6.32 -13.90 -7.83
C ARG A 124 7.04 -15.08 -8.48
N GLN A 125 7.39 -16.11 -7.70
CA GLN A 125 8.01 -17.34 -8.23
C GLN A 125 7.08 -18.06 -9.21
N ARG A 126 5.76 -18.10 -8.93
CA ARG A 126 4.77 -18.63 -9.88
C ARG A 126 4.73 -17.80 -11.16
N ALA A 127 4.84 -16.47 -11.07
CA ALA A 127 4.90 -15.58 -12.23
C ALA A 127 6.16 -15.81 -13.06
N GLU A 128 7.32 -15.99 -12.42
CA GLU A 128 8.58 -16.32 -13.10
C GLU A 128 8.51 -17.66 -13.85
N ALA A 129 7.74 -18.62 -13.35
CA ALA A 129 7.56 -19.94 -13.95
C ALA A 129 6.38 -20.02 -14.96
N ALA A 130 5.63 -18.94 -15.17
CA ALA A 130 4.45 -18.94 -16.04
C ALA A 130 4.79 -18.43 -17.45
N HIS A 131 4.08 -18.95 -18.46
CA HIS A 131 4.16 -18.45 -19.83
C HIS A 131 3.32 -17.18 -20.01
N LEU A 132 2.21 -17.06 -19.26
CA LEU A 132 1.31 -15.90 -19.29
C LEU A 132 1.12 -15.35 -17.88
N VAL A 133 1.48 -14.09 -17.68
CA VAL A 133 1.27 -13.37 -16.40
C VAL A 133 0.22 -12.29 -16.58
N VAL A 134 -0.88 -12.40 -15.84
CA VAL A 134 -1.97 -11.42 -15.84
C VAL A 134 -1.76 -10.45 -14.67
N VAL A 135 -1.66 -9.16 -15.00
CA VAL A 135 -1.48 -8.03 -14.05
C VAL A 135 -2.49 -6.92 -14.36
N ASN A 136 -2.67 -5.95 -13.46
CA ASN A 136 -3.39 -4.70 -13.78
C ASN A 136 -2.43 -3.60 -14.22
N HIS A 137 -2.99 -2.56 -14.85
CA HIS A 137 -2.30 -1.34 -15.22
C HIS A 137 -1.59 -0.71 -14.02
N ALA A 138 -2.22 -0.67 -12.85
CA ALA A 138 -1.62 -0.12 -11.64
C ALA A 138 -0.29 -0.81 -11.27
N LEU A 139 -0.24 -2.16 -11.29
CA LEU A 139 0.98 -2.91 -11.00
C LEU A 139 2.02 -2.76 -12.11
N LEU A 140 1.58 -2.82 -13.38
CA LEU A 140 2.46 -2.62 -14.54
C LEU A 140 3.18 -1.27 -14.44
N LEU A 141 2.45 -0.19 -14.21
CA LEU A 141 3.00 1.16 -14.13
C LEU A 141 3.83 1.37 -12.87
N SER A 142 3.42 0.80 -11.74
CA SER A 142 4.23 0.80 -10.52
C SER A 142 5.57 0.11 -10.74
N ASP A 143 5.60 -0.98 -11.50
CA ASP A 143 6.84 -1.71 -11.79
C ASP A 143 7.77 -0.92 -12.71
N VAL A 144 7.23 -0.30 -13.76
CA VAL A 144 7.97 0.60 -14.65
C VAL A 144 8.58 1.76 -13.86
N ALA A 145 7.83 2.37 -12.94
CA ALA A 145 8.31 3.49 -12.12
C ALA A 145 9.47 3.12 -11.19
N VAL A 146 9.59 1.86 -10.76
CA VAL A 146 10.69 1.36 -9.91
C VAL A 146 11.79 0.63 -10.68
N GLY A 147 11.75 0.65 -12.02
CA GLY A 147 12.78 0.11 -12.89
C GLY A 147 12.67 -1.38 -13.20
N GLY A 148 11.46 -1.96 -13.20
CA GLY A 148 11.19 -3.29 -13.78
C GLY A 148 11.74 -4.46 -12.98
N ARG A 149 11.36 -4.60 -11.70
CA ARG A 149 11.88 -5.65 -10.80
C ARG A 149 10.82 -6.51 -10.15
N VAL A 150 9.55 -6.17 -10.36
CA VAL A 150 8.40 -6.82 -9.71
C VAL A 150 7.75 -7.81 -10.66
N ILE A 151 7.59 -7.44 -11.93
CA ILE A 151 7.06 -8.33 -12.97
C ILE A 151 8.26 -9.04 -13.62
N PRO A 152 8.19 -10.36 -13.86
CA PRO A 152 9.23 -11.09 -14.58
C PRO A 152 9.50 -10.47 -15.96
N PRO A 153 10.70 -10.65 -16.54
CA PRO A 153 10.96 -10.20 -17.90
C PRO A 153 9.97 -10.82 -18.87
N TYR A 154 9.49 -10.03 -19.83
CA TYR A 154 8.52 -10.46 -20.83
C TYR A 154 8.91 -9.92 -22.21
N ASP A 155 8.66 -10.71 -23.25
CA ASP A 155 8.91 -10.29 -24.64
C ASP A 155 7.73 -9.53 -25.24
N ASN A 156 6.51 -9.83 -24.75
CA ASN A 156 5.27 -9.30 -25.28
C ASN A 156 4.40 -8.71 -24.17
N LEU A 157 3.80 -7.55 -24.42
CA LEU A 157 2.85 -6.90 -23.54
C LEU A 157 1.52 -6.68 -24.25
N ILE A 158 0.47 -7.34 -23.76
CA ILE A 158 -0.90 -7.09 -24.19
C ILE A 158 -1.55 -6.14 -23.17
N VAL A 159 -2.07 -5.02 -23.66
CA VAL A 159 -2.84 -4.06 -22.85
C VAL A 159 -4.30 -4.19 -23.23
N ASP A 160 -5.09 -4.70 -22.30
CA ASP A 160 -6.53 -4.84 -22.41
C ASP A 160 -7.22 -3.65 -21.72
N GLU A 161 -8.37 -3.23 -22.25
CA GLU A 161 -9.08 -2.01 -21.81
C GLU A 161 -8.18 -0.75 -21.78
N ALA A 162 -7.34 -0.62 -22.83
CA ALA A 162 -6.27 0.38 -22.92
C ALA A 162 -6.75 1.83 -22.79
N GLN A 163 -8.04 2.11 -23.01
CA GLN A 163 -8.61 3.44 -22.77
C GLN A 163 -8.49 3.91 -21.32
N HIS A 164 -8.33 3.00 -20.34
CA HIS A 164 -8.10 3.36 -18.93
C HIS A 164 -6.63 3.61 -18.58
N LEU A 165 -5.70 3.36 -19.52
CA LEU A 165 -4.27 3.41 -19.23
C LEU A 165 -3.80 4.83 -18.91
N GLU A 166 -4.28 5.84 -19.65
CA GLU A 166 -3.87 7.25 -19.47
C GLU A 166 -4.21 7.78 -18.06
N GLU A 167 -5.43 7.52 -17.61
CA GLU A 167 -5.89 7.90 -16.27
C GLU A 167 -5.06 7.18 -15.19
N GLU A 168 -4.78 5.88 -15.40
CA GLU A 168 -3.95 5.12 -14.47
C GLU A 168 -2.49 5.64 -14.42
N VAL A 169 -1.90 5.98 -15.56
CA VAL A 169 -0.57 6.61 -15.64
C VAL A 169 -0.55 7.89 -14.83
N THR A 170 -1.54 8.76 -15.05
CA THR A 170 -1.67 10.04 -14.35
C THR A 170 -1.77 9.83 -12.85
N ARG A 171 -2.53 8.81 -12.42
CA ARG A 171 -2.69 8.47 -11.00
C ARG A 171 -1.41 7.91 -10.37
N GLN A 172 -0.70 7.02 -11.07
CA GLN A 172 0.50 6.36 -10.53
C GLN A 172 1.74 7.25 -10.53
N LEU A 173 1.89 8.13 -11.52
CA LEU A 173 2.99 9.09 -11.61
C LEU A 173 2.65 10.43 -10.92
N GLY A 174 1.38 10.63 -10.57
CA GLY A 174 0.91 11.77 -9.81
C GLY A 174 1.23 11.65 -8.32
N PHE A 175 1.29 12.80 -7.65
CA PHE A 175 1.37 12.90 -6.20
C PHE A 175 0.12 13.58 -5.67
N GLU A 176 -0.50 12.97 -4.66
CA GLU A 176 -1.63 13.55 -3.94
C GLU A 176 -1.24 13.77 -2.48
N ALA A 177 -1.48 14.97 -1.98
CA ALA A 177 -1.39 15.29 -0.55
C ALA A 177 -2.69 15.98 -0.12
N ARG A 178 -3.37 15.38 0.87
CA ARG A 178 -4.55 15.99 1.49
C ARG A 178 -4.15 16.65 2.80
N GLU A 179 -4.80 17.78 3.09
CA GLU A 179 -4.61 18.46 4.37
C GLU A 179 -4.82 17.52 5.56
N ALA A 180 -5.89 16.71 5.51
CA ALA A 180 -6.20 15.74 6.56
C ALA A 180 -5.07 14.71 6.76
N ASP A 181 -4.45 14.22 5.69
CA ASP A 181 -3.37 13.23 5.77
C ASP A 181 -2.09 13.85 6.38
N LEU A 182 -1.77 15.09 6.01
CA LEU A 182 -0.64 15.82 6.56
C LEU A 182 -0.83 16.13 8.05
N LEU A 183 -2.03 16.58 8.44
CA LEU A 183 -2.35 16.85 9.84
C LEU A 183 -2.35 15.56 10.67
N ALA A 184 -2.95 14.47 10.18
CA ALA A 184 -2.91 13.18 10.85
C ALA A 184 -1.48 12.65 11.02
N TYR A 185 -0.58 12.90 10.05
CA TYR A 185 0.83 12.56 10.17
C TYR A 185 1.52 13.37 11.27
N LEU A 186 1.28 14.68 11.34
CA LEU A 186 1.78 15.54 12.41
C LEU A 186 1.27 15.11 13.79
N ASP A 187 -0.01 14.77 13.91
CA ASP A 187 -0.61 14.31 15.17
C ASP A 187 -0.02 12.97 15.65
N ARG A 188 0.41 12.08 14.73
CA ARG A 188 1.14 10.86 15.10
C ARG A 188 2.51 11.17 15.73
N LEU A 189 3.16 12.26 15.30
CA LEU A 189 4.42 12.71 15.88
C LEU A 189 4.20 13.34 17.26
N GLN A 190 3.19 14.20 17.38
CA GLN A 190 2.79 14.81 18.65
C GLN A 190 1.32 15.26 18.63
N ARG A 191 0.50 14.72 19.54
CA ARG A 191 -0.92 15.13 19.69
C ARG A 191 -1.06 16.41 20.52
N ARG A 192 -1.84 17.38 20.00
CA ARG A 192 -2.10 18.70 20.63
C ARG A 192 -3.33 18.77 21.54
N GLU A 193 -4.34 17.92 21.36
CA GLU A 193 -5.67 18.10 22.00
C GLU A 193 -6.23 16.81 22.62
N GLY A 194 -7.07 16.97 23.66
CA GLY A 194 -7.75 15.87 24.37
C GLY A 194 -7.10 15.44 25.70
N ARG A 195 -7.67 14.39 26.33
CA ARG A 195 -7.17 13.76 27.58
C ARG A 195 -5.75 13.19 27.43
N GLU A 196 -5.29 12.99 26.19
CA GLU A 196 -3.98 12.44 25.84
C GLU A 196 -2.99 13.50 25.30
N ARG A 197 -3.12 14.76 25.75
CA ARG A 197 -2.13 15.81 25.47
C ARG A 197 -0.73 15.33 25.84
N GLY A 198 0.19 15.34 24.89
CA GLY A 198 1.52 14.78 25.07
C GLY A 198 1.58 13.26 24.84
N SER A 199 0.81 12.73 23.89
CA SER A 199 0.97 11.40 23.29
C SER A 199 1.53 11.52 21.85
N GLY A 200 1.97 10.41 21.26
CA GLY A 200 2.64 10.37 19.95
C GLY A 200 4.12 9.97 20.05
N LEU A 201 4.82 9.89 18.92
CA LEU A 201 6.21 9.41 18.88
C LEU A 201 7.14 10.24 19.78
N ALA A 202 7.02 11.58 19.76
CA ALA A 202 7.83 12.46 20.61
C ALA A 202 7.65 12.15 22.09
N ALA A 203 6.40 11.94 22.51
CA ALA A 203 6.08 11.59 23.88
C ALA A 203 6.54 10.18 24.26
N GLY A 204 6.36 9.21 23.36
CA GLY A 204 6.84 7.85 23.54
C GLY A 204 8.35 7.80 23.77
N VAL A 205 9.13 8.52 22.95
CA VAL A 205 10.59 8.64 23.13
C VAL A 205 10.92 9.25 24.51
N ARG A 206 10.27 10.36 24.90
CA ARG A 206 10.49 10.97 26.22
C ARG A 206 10.16 10.00 27.37
N GLN A 207 9.08 9.24 27.25
CA GLN A 207 8.66 8.29 28.29
C GLN A 207 9.60 7.08 28.38
N SER A 208 10.02 6.52 27.25
CA SER A 208 10.99 5.41 27.22
C SER A 208 12.35 5.80 27.78
N VAL A 209 12.76 7.06 27.59
CA VAL A 209 14.03 7.58 28.11
C VAL A 209 13.97 7.95 29.59
N ARG A 210 12.80 8.34 30.14
CA ARG A 210 12.64 8.66 31.57
C ARG A 210 13.06 7.54 32.53
N GLY A 211 12.98 6.27 32.09
CA GLY A 211 13.42 5.11 32.88
C GLY A 211 14.90 4.74 32.75
N LEU A 212 15.62 5.35 31.80
CA LEU A 212 17.05 5.16 31.61
C LEU A 212 17.77 6.12 32.55
N ALA A 213 18.07 5.66 33.76
CA ALA A 213 18.81 6.42 34.76
C ALA A 213 20.19 6.82 34.20
N MET A 214 20.34 8.06 33.73
CA MET A 214 21.57 8.87 33.66
C MET A 214 21.21 10.26 33.08
N PRO A 215 21.27 11.34 33.88
CA PRO A 215 20.96 12.72 33.44
C PRO A 215 21.91 13.29 32.38
N LEU A 216 23.06 12.65 32.15
CA LEU A 216 24.11 13.11 31.24
C LEU A 216 24.57 11.91 30.38
N GLY A 217 24.00 11.78 29.19
CA GLY A 217 24.28 10.69 28.24
C GLY A 217 23.35 10.74 27.02
N PRO A 218 23.36 9.74 26.11
CA PRO A 218 22.52 9.70 24.91
C PRO A 218 21.02 9.93 25.17
N GLY A 219 20.53 9.62 26.37
CA GLY A 219 19.16 9.91 26.80
C GLY A 219 18.80 11.41 26.85
N SER A 220 19.72 12.29 27.27
CA SER A 220 19.44 13.74 27.27
C SER A 220 19.36 14.28 25.83
N HIS A 221 20.21 13.77 24.93
CA HIS A 221 20.16 14.07 23.51
C HIS A 221 18.85 13.61 22.85
N LEU A 222 18.41 12.37 23.13
CA LEU A 222 17.14 11.84 22.62
C LEU A 222 15.92 12.61 23.17
N THR A 223 15.96 13.02 24.44
CA THR A 223 14.92 13.86 25.03
C THR A 223 14.89 15.25 24.40
N GLY A 224 16.06 15.84 24.12
CA GLY A 224 16.20 17.11 23.41
C GLY A 224 15.65 17.03 21.98
N LEU A 225 16.00 15.98 21.22
CA LEU A 225 15.44 15.73 19.89
C LEU A 225 13.92 15.58 19.92
N ALA A 226 13.37 14.84 20.89
CA ALA A 226 11.94 14.67 21.03
C ALA A 226 11.22 15.98 21.40
N ALA A 227 11.85 16.86 22.18
CA ALA A 227 11.32 18.19 22.49
C ALA A 227 11.35 19.11 21.24
N ALA A 228 12.48 19.16 20.54
CA ALA A 228 12.63 19.92 19.30
C ALA A 228 11.64 19.47 18.23
N MET A 229 11.46 18.16 18.06
CA MET A 229 10.46 17.60 17.14
C MET A 229 9.04 18.05 17.51
N GLY A 230 8.72 18.10 18.81
CA GLY A 230 7.44 18.58 19.30
C GLY A 230 7.17 20.05 18.96
N GLU A 231 8.17 20.89 19.18
CA GLU A 231 8.09 22.33 18.87
C GLU A 231 7.92 22.57 17.36
N GLU A 232 8.66 21.84 16.53
CA GLU A 232 8.54 21.94 15.08
C GLU A 232 7.18 21.43 14.56
N VAL A 233 6.62 20.37 15.16
CA VAL A 233 5.26 19.92 14.84
C VAL A 233 4.21 20.98 15.21
N GLU A 234 4.35 21.63 16.37
CA GLU A 234 3.45 22.72 16.78
C GLU A 234 3.51 23.92 15.83
N LYS A 235 4.69 24.27 15.31
CA LYS A 235 4.86 25.32 14.29
C LYS A 235 4.34 24.88 12.91
N ALA A 236 4.51 23.61 12.54
CA ALA A 236 4.12 23.08 11.23
C ALA A 236 2.60 23.02 11.06
N HIS A 237 1.86 22.65 12.11
CA HIS A 237 0.42 22.46 12.04
C HIS A 237 -0.36 23.70 11.53
N PRO A 238 -0.20 24.93 12.06
CA PRO A 238 -0.88 26.11 11.52
C PRO A 238 -0.39 26.47 10.11
N ARG A 239 0.88 26.20 9.78
CA ARG A 239 1.44 26.46 8.43
C ARG A 239 0.81 25.57 7.37
N VAL A 240 0.56 24.29 7.67
CA VAL A 240 -0.15 23.37 6.76
C VAL A 240 -1.55 23.91 6.45
N ARG A 241 -2.29 24.36 7.48
CA ARG A 241 -3.61 24.97 7.26
C ARG A 241 -3.54 26.25 6.45
N GLN A 242 -2.57 27.13 6.73
CA GLN A 242 -2.36 28.37 5.99
C GLN A 242 -2.03 28.10 4.52
N PHE A 243 -1.18 27.10 4.24
CA PHE A 243 -0.85 26.68 2.89
C PHE A 243 -2.07 26.12 2.15
N SER A 244 -2.86 25.26 2.79
CA SER A 244 -4.10 24.74 2.22
C SER A 244 -5.09 25.86 1.89
N GLU A 245 -5.24 26.84 2.78
CA GLU A 245 -6.10 28.00 2.54
C GLU A 245 -5.59 28.84 1.36
N ALA A 246 -4.31 29.18 1.34
CA ALA A 246 -3.70 29.94 0.25
C ALA A 246 -3.86 29.21 -1.10
N THR A 247 -3.68 27.89 -1.11
CA THR A 247 -3.87 27.05 -2.30
C THR A 247 -5.34 27.05 -2.75
N ARG A 248 -6.29 26.97 -1.81
CA ARG A 248 -7.73 27.04 -2.13
C ARG A 248 -8.10 28.39 -2.75
N VAL A 249 -7.64 29.49 -2.16
CA VAL A 249 -7.88 30.84 -2.70
C VAL A 249 -7.26 30.99 -4.09
N PHE A 250 -6.02 30.52 -4.27
CA PHE A 250 -5.35 30.56 -5.57
C PHE A 250 -6.12 29.77 -6.63
N LEU A 251 -6.60 28.56 -6.29
CA LEU A 251 -7.41 27.74 -7.19
C LEU A 251 -8.75 28.41 -7.53
N GLN A 252 -9.43 29.02 -6.57
CA GLN A 252 -10.68 29.76 -6.84
C GLN A 252 -10.48 30.93 -7.80
N GLN A 253 -9.30 31.56 -7.80
CA GLN A 253 -8.99 32.70 -8.65
C GLN A 253 -8.55 32.31 -10.07
N HIS A 254 -7.98 31.12 -10.25
CA HIS A 254 -7.29 30.75 -11.49
C HIS A 254 -7.82 29.47 -12.16
N ALA A 255 -8.63 28.65 -11.47
CA ALA A 255 -9.23 27.47 -12.08
C ALA A 255 -10.42 27.87 -12.97
N GLU A 256 -10.45 27.34 -14.19
CA GLU A 256 -11.63 27.41 -15.04
C GLU A 256 -12.78 26.64 -14.36
N GLU A 257 -14.00 27.20 -14.35
CA GLU A 257 -15.19 26.57 -13.75
C GLU A 257 -15.54 25.26 -14.46
N SER A 258 -14.92 24.16 -14.03
CA SER A 258 -15.17 22.81 -14.55
C SER A 258 -16.16 22.06 -13.66
N GLY A 259 -17.42 22.50 -13.64
CA GLY A 259 -18.54 21.77 -13.03
C GLY A 259 -18.48 21.59 -11.50
N ASN A 260 -19.65 21.32 -10.90
CA ASN A 260 -19.97 21.57 -9.49
C ASN A 260 -19.16 20.86 -8.39
N TYR A 261 -18.11 20.07 -8.67
CA TYR A 261 -17.41 19.32 -7.62
C TYR A 261 -15.88 19.21 -7.73
N GLN A 262 -15.23 19.53 -8.85
CA GLN A 262 -13.77 19.46 -8.97
C GLN A 262 -13.18 20.61 -9.77
N GLN A 263 -12.51 21.54 -9.08
CA GLN A 263 -11.68 22.57 -9.73
C GLN A 263 -10.34 21.95 -10.15
N ARG A 264 -9.99 22.05 -11.43
CA ARG A 264 -8.71 21.58 -11.97
C ARG A 264 -7.95 22.76 -12.55
N LEU A 265 -6.66 22.86 -12.24
CA LEU A 265 -5.77 23.90 -12.74
C LEU A 265 -4.52 23.25 -13.30
N LEU A 266 -4.26 23.42 -14.60
CA LEU A 266 -3.06 22.92 -15.24
C LEU A 266 -1.90 23.89 -15.00
N LEU A 267 -0.96 23.52 -14.14
CA LEU A 267 0.21 24.35 -13.84
C LEU A 267 1.24 24.31 -14.99
N THR A 268 1.11 25.25 -15.92
CA THR A 268 2.06 25.47 -17.02
C THR A 268 3.21 26.39 -16.59
N ARG A 269 4.30 26.44 -17.38
CA ARG A 269 5.43 27.36 -17.10
C ARG A 269 5.00 28.84 -17.08
N SER A 270 4.00 29.20 -17.88
CA SER A 270 3.41 30.55 -17.91
C SER A 270 2.64 30.92 -16.66
N MET A 271 2.26 29.95 -15.82
CA MET A 271 1.53 30.18 -14.56
C MET A 271 2.44 30.20 -13.32
N ARG A 272 3.71 29.79 -13.46
CA ARG A 272 4.70 29.89 -12.38
C ARG A 272 5.24 31.32 -12.38
N VAL A 273 4.69 32.17 -11.52
CA VAL A 273 5.20 33.52 -11.25
C VAL A 273 6.59 33.44 -10.62
#